data_AF-X1AMK0-F1
#
_entry.id   AF-X1AMK0-F1
#
_cell.length_a   1.000
_cell.length_b   1.000
_cell.length_c   1.000
_cell.angle_alpha   90.00
_cell.angle_beta   90.00
_cell.angle_gamma   90.00
#
_symmetry.space_group_name_H-M   'P 1'
#
loop_
_entity.id
_entity.type
_entity.pdbx_description
1 polymer ?
#
loop_
_entity_poly.entity_id
_entity_poly.type
_entity_poly.pdbx_seq_one_letter_code
_entity_poly.pdbx_strand_id
1 'polypeptide(L)' 'MSLGPKQIRELLEEYLVIFYSKVSDIQITFLVADKEQGIWKANIKFKRDPSDLFYNIAMFSIDATSGDITQFKEGWTWRY' A
#
# COMPACT_ATOMS: atom_id res chain seq x y z
N MET A 1 17.55 -0.28 11.04
CA MET A 1 17.71 0.04 9.60
C MET A 1 16.33 0.31 9.06
N SER A 2 16.16 1.33 8.22
CA SER A 2 14.86 1.61 7.60
C SER A 2 14.63 0.70 6.39
N LEU A 3 13.39 0.25 6.20
CA LEU A 3 12.94 -0.56 5.08
C LEU A 3 13.08 0.20 3.76
N GLY A 4 13.61 -0.50 2.76
CA GLY A 4 13.72 0.01 1.40
C GLY A 4 12.39 -0.09 0.63
N PRO A 5 12.25 0.64 -0.50
CA PRO A 5 11.01 0.67 -1.28
C PRO A 5 10.58 -0.70 -1.81
N LYS A 6 11.53 -1.62 -2.06
CA LYS A 6 11.23 -3.01 -2.45
C LYS A 6 10.51 -3.77 -1.34
N GLN A 7 11.02 -3.69 -0.11
CA GLN A 7 10.42 -4.35 1.06
C GLN A 7 9.02 -3.78 1.34
N ILE A 8 8.85 -2.47 1.19
CA ILE A 8 7.53 -1.83 1.35
C ILE A 8 6.54 -2.32 0.27
N ARG A 9 6.99 -2.50 -0.97
CA ARG A 9 6.15 -3.06 -2.03
C ARG A 9 5.68 -4.48 -1.70
N GLU A 10 6.61 -5.35 -1.32
CA GLU A 10 6.30 -6.74 -0.97
C GLU A 10 5.32 -6.80 0.21
N LEU A 11 5.54 -5.99 1.25
CA LEU A 11 4.65 -5.90 2.41
C LEU A 11 3.22 -5.47 2.04
N LEU A 12 3.09 -4.48 1.14
CA LEU A 12 1.79 -3.99 0.69
C LEU A 12 1.03 -5.01 -0.15
N GLU A 13 1.74 -5.73 -1.02
CA GLU A 13 1.15 -6.81 -1.83
C GLU A 13 0.68 -7.96 -0.93
N GLU A 14 1.52 -8.40 0.03
CA GLU A 14 1.17 -9.44 1.00
C GLU A 14 -0.04 -9.05 1.85
N TYR A 15 -0.07 -7.82 2.37
CA TYR A 15 -1.19 -7.32 3.16
C TYR A 15 -2.50 -7.39 2.38
N LEU A 16 -2.50 -6.94 1.12
CA LEU A 16 -3.71 -6.98 0.29
C LEU A 16 -4.16 -8.41 -0.02
N VAL A 17 -3.22 -9.34 -0.24
CA VAL A 17 -3.55 -10.77 -0.46
C VAL A 17 -4.19 -11.38 0.79
N ILE A 18 -3.63 -11.10 1.97
CA ILE A 18 -4.18 -11.56 3.25
C ILE A 18 -5.56 -10.96 3.51
N PHE A 19 -5.74 -9.66 3.25
CA PHE A 19 -6.99 -8.96 3.55
C PHE A 19 -8.12 -9.32 2.59
N TYR A 20 -7.83 -9.45 1.28
CA TYR A 20 -8.84 -9.62 0.24
C TYR A 20 -8.96 -11.03 -0.35
N SER A 21 -8.08 -11.97 -0.01
CA SER A 21 -8.06 -13.39 -0.46
C SER A 21 -7.99 -13.66 -1.97
N LYS A 22 -8.50 -12.77 -2.83
CA LYS A 22 -8.58 -12.92 -4.29
C LYS A 22 -8.07 -11.67 -5.03
N VAL A 23 -7.32 -10.82 -4.34
CA VAL A 23 -6.83 -9.57 -4.93
C VAL A 23 -6.06 -9.84 -6.23
N SER A 24 -6.24 -8.97 -7.22
CA SER A 24 -5.48 -9.02 -8.47
C SER A 24 -5.15 -7.62 -8.97
N ASP A 25 -4.34 -7.55 -10.04
CA ASP A 25 -3.96 -6.32 -10.72
C ASP A 25 -3.43 -5.23 -9.75
N ILE A 26 -2.64 -5.64 -8.74
CA ILE A 26 -2.07 -4.72 -7.74
C ILE A 26 -1.03 -3.83 -8.43
N GLN A 27 -1.20 -2.52 -8.27
CA GLN A 27 -0.34 -1.49 -8.83
C GLN A 27 -0.08 -0.40 -7.81
N ILE A 28 1.16 -0.27 -7.35
CA ILE A 28 1.58 0.87 -6.54
C ILE A 28 1.81 2.06 -7.47
N THR A 29 0.88 3.02 -7.43
CA THR A 29 0.90 4.23 -8.26
C THR A 29 1.73 5.37 -7.67
N PHE A 30 1.97 5.32 -6.36
CA PHE A 30 2.75 6.32 -5.66
C PHE A 30 3.40 5.67 -4.44
N LEU A 31 4.67 5.97 -4.19
CA LEU A 31 5.41 5.50 -3.02
C LEU A 31 6.49 6.52 -2.67
N VAL A 32 6.40 7.12 -1.48
CA VAL A 32 7.37 8.10 -1.00
C VAL A 32 7.69 7.86 0.47
N ALA A 33 8.96 8.10 0.83
CA ALA A 33 9.39 8.11 2.23
C ALA A 33 9.30 9.54 2.77
N ASP A 34 8.47 9.73 3.80
CA ASP A 34 8.51 10.88 4.68
C ASP A 34 9.58 10.60 5.76
N LYS A 35 10.78 11.15 5.54
CA LYS A 35 11.93 10.94 6.43
C LYS A 35 11.80 11.64 7.77
N GLU A 36 11.01 12.71 7.86
CA GLU A 36 10.82 13.45 9.10
C GLU A 36 9.92 12.68 10.06
N GLN A 37 8.89 12.04 9.53
CA GLN A 37 7.95 11.24 10.30
C GLN A 37 8.40 9.77 10.45
N GLY A 38 9.37 9.33 9.66
CA GLY A 38 9.79 7.92 9.61
C GLY A 38 8.70 7.02 9.02
N ILE A 39 7.95 7.51 8.02
CA ILE A 39 6.79 6.82 7.46
C ILE A 39 6.91 6.73 5.93
N TRP A 40 6.52 5.60 5.36
CA TRP A 40 6.23 5.50 3.93
C TRP A 40 4.76 5.81 3.66
N LYS A 41 4.49 6.63 2.64
CA LYS A 41 3.15 6.85 2.09
C LYS A 41 3.04 6.13 0.76
N ALA A 42 1.99 5.34 0.57
CA ALA A 42 1.75 4.65 -0.69
C ALA A 42 0.30 4.81 -1.16
N ASN A 43 0.12 4.99 -2.47
CA ASN A 43 -1.18 4.87 -3.13
C ASN A 43 -1.17 3.64 -4.03
N ILE A 44 -2.16 2.78 -3.83
CA ILE A 44 -2.28 1.51 -4.55
C ILE A 44 -3.60 1.47 -5.30
N LYS A 45 -3.56 0.91 -6.51
CA LYS A 45 -4.73 0.47 -7.26
C LYS A 45 -4.75 -1.05 -7.31
N PHE A 46 -5.90 -1.67 -7.11
CA PHE A 46 -6.05 -3.13 -7.15
C PHE A 46 -7.50 -3.52 -7.43
N LYS A 47 -7.73 -4.76 -7.82
CA LYS A 47 -9.06 -5.38 -7.84
C LYS A 47 -9.20 -6.31 -6.64
N ARG A 48 -10.34 -6.27 -5.95
CA ARG A 48 -10.57 -7.13 -4.77
C ARG A 48 -10.87 -8.57 -5.19
N ASP A 49 -11.50 -8.72 -6.36
CA ASP A 49 -11.70 -9.97 -7.07
C ASP A 49 -11.27 -9.81 -8.54
N PRO A 50 -10.69 -10.81 -9.21
CA PRO A 50 -10.25 -10.68 -10.59
C PRO A 50 -11.39 -10.37 -11.57
N SER A 51 -12.64 -10.68 -11.20
CA SER A 51 -13.85 -10.35 -11.96
C SER A 51 -14.31 -8.90 -11.80
N ASP A 52 -13.72 -8.12 -10.88
CA ASP A 52 -14.09 -6.71 -10.69
C ASP A 52 -13.86 -5.90 -11.97
N LEU A 53 -14.89 -5.16 -12.37
CA LEU A 53 -14.85 -4.25 -13.53
C LEU A 53 -14.06 -2.97 -13.24
N PHE A 54 -13.94 -2.59 -11.97
CA PHE A 54 -13.32 -1.34 -11.53
C PHE A 54 -12.17 -1.59 -10.58
N TYR A 55 -11.17 -0.73 -10.67
CA TYR A 55 -10.08 -0.71 -9.70
C TYR A 55 -10.52 -0.01 -8.41
N ASN A 56 -10.19 -0.63 -7.30
CA ASN A 56 -10.19 -0.02 -5.99
C ASN A 56 -8.90 0.78 -5.84
N ILE A 57 -8.98 1.84 -5.04
CA ILE A 57 -7.84 2.67 -4.67
C ILE A 57 -7.68 2.65 -3.16
N ALA A 58 -6.45 2.66 -2.68
CA ALA A 58 -6.18 2.78 -1.26
C ALA A 58 -4.92 3.58 -0.98
N MET A 59 -4.93 4.25 0.17
CA MET A 59 -3.79 4.92 0.75
C MET A 59 -3.28 4.13 1.96
N PHE A 60 -1.96 3.98 2.02
CA PHE A 60 -1.25 3.36 3.12
C PHE A 60 -0.27 4.34 3.78
N SER A 61 -0.15 4.23 5.09
CA SER A 61 1.00 4.73 5.86
C SER A 61 1.68 3.54 6.53
N ILE A 62 3.00 3.41 6.34
CA ILE A 62 3.79 2.29 6.86
C ILE A 62 4.94 2.86 7.69
N ASP A 63 5.14 2.36 8.90
CA ASP A 63 6.34 2.68 9.69
C ASP A 63 7.59 2.22 8.94
N ALA A 64 8.54 3.13 8.75
CA ALA A 64 9.71 2.87 7.92
C ALA A 64 10.74 1.96 8.59
N THR A 65 10.58 1.59 9.87
CA THR A 65 11.51 0.74 10.62
C THR A 65 10.92 -0.64 10.88
N SER A 66 9.70 -0.72 11.40
CA SER A 66 9.04 -2.01 11.69
C SER A 66 8.32 -2.60 10.48
N GLY A 67 7.90 -1.76 9.54
CA GLY A 67 7.01 -2.19 8.45
C GLY A 67 5.54 -2.24 8.86
N ASP A 68 5.19 -1.82 10.07
CA ASP A 68 3.81 -1.84 10.51
C ASP A 68 2.96 -0.86 9.68
N ILE A 69 1.81 -1.34 9.19
CA ILE A 69 0.84 -0.47 8.54
C ILE A 69 0.10 0.32 9.61
N THR A 70 0.48 1.59 9.76
CA THR A 70 -0.11 2.50 10.74
C THR A 70 -1.43 3.10 10.27
N GLN A 71 -1.66 3.12 8.94
CA GLN A 71 -2.92 3.56 8.37
C GLN A 71 -3.22 2.86 7.05
N PHE A 72 -4.46 2.42 6.89
CA PHE A 72 -5.03 1.91 5.64
C PHE A 72 -6.37 2.57 5.39
N LYS A 73 -6.55 3.20 4.22
CA LYS A 73 -7.80 3.88 3.85
C LYS A 73 -8.16 3.62 2.39
N GLU A 74 -9.26 2.92 2.17
CA GLU A 74 -9.78 2.67 0.82
C GLU A 74 -10.65 3.82 0.32
N GLY A 75 -10.61 4.06 -0.99
CA GLY A 75 -11.23 5.23 -1.62
C GLY A 75 -10.43 6.53 -1.46
N TRP A 76 -9.29 6.48 -0.77
CA TRP A 76 -8.42 7.64 -0.54
C TRP A 76 -7.12 7.50 -1.32
N THR A 77 -6.59 8.66 -1.74
CA THR A 77 -5.19 8.79 -2.17
C THR A 77 -4.53 9.87 -1.35
N TRP A 78 -3.28 9.64 -0.97
CA TRP A 78 -2.43 10.69 -0.49
C TRP A 78 -2.07 11.63 -1.63
N ARG A 79 -2.08 12.93 -1.36
CA ARG A 79 -1.64 14.00 -2.27
C ARG A 79 -0.63 14.85 -1.48
N TYR A 80 0.50 15.16 -2.11
CA TYR A 80 1.54 16.04 -1.56
C TYR A 80 0.99 17.45 -1.38
#